data_AF-A0A7K4H9E4-F1
#
_entry.id   AF-A0A7K4H9E4-F1
#
_cell.length_a   1.000
_cell.length_b   1.000
_cell.length_c   1.000
_cell.angle_alpha   90.00
_cell.angle_beta   90.00
_cell.angle_gamma   90.00
#
_symmetry.space_group_name_H-M   'P 1'
#
loop_
_entity.id
_entity.type
_entity.pdbx_description
1 polymer ?
#
loop_
_entity_poly.entity_id
_entity_poly.type
_entity_poly.pdbx_seq_one_letter_code
_entity_poly.pdbx_strand_id
1 'polypeptide(L)'
;MENLLKFQAMVLKDLKKYKLEFFQLRKNIENFENKLVDKYSRTESEEMSIRAFKKEFKIINEIYKGRFNGKCTNPSCNVDFRKLPALEFHHNDPNLKTVGWIELMHKKYSTIKKTLEQQDISLLCNNCHSLKDSKIYNKFKDLIMRKEIFDHSAKKIDNIIDKEIASYLNINKSKRKASYLKHEIKRWLKKRSIVEQLFNGGCIACGETSLPALQCHHTNPELKQNKWSVIARKWDIKKLIKDFFLKEECIILCANCHAMIKSSNFKNYVKFILGSEYKREVLTDYNKLEYNIKLFTFKIRKIKDNLGSLRIKDHLKLMIPKGDGWKKILIHIFYITQEKGINEININELSYSLNVSKKVVRVDLLPILLYKNYLKFKRKEGNAFLYNLTEKGQKFALIIIKDLSMNYPDEFINLLVNIKFC
;
A
#
# COMPACT_ATOMS: atom_id res chain seq x y z
N MET A 1 16.30 -16.11 -37.45
CA MET A 1 15.48 -16.58 -36.31
C MET A 1 14.00 -16.70 -36.65
N GLU A 2 13.39 -15.74 -37.36
CA GLU A 2 11.97 -15.81 -37.80
C GLU A 2 11.62 -17.10 -38.58
N ASN A 3 12.48 -17.54 -39.50
CA ASN A 3 12.22 -18.73 -40.31
C ASN A 3 12.24 -20.04 -39.50
N LEU A 4 13.04 -20.12 -38.43
CA LEU A 4 13.08 -21.28 -37.55
C LEU A 4 11.79 -21.41 -36.73
N LEU A 5 11.20 -20.28 -36.33
CA LEU A 5 9.98 -20.24 -35.52
C LEU A 5 8.74 -20.55 -36.37
N LYS A 6 8.68 -20.07 -37.61
CA LYS A 6 7.64 -20.48 -38.58
C LYS A 6 7.68 -21.98 -38.85
N PHE A 7 8.89 -22.54 -38.99
CA PHE A 7 9.08 -23.98 -39.15
C PHE A 7 8.62 -24.77 -37.91
N GLN A 8 8.97 -24.35 -36.71
CA GLN A 8 8.53 -25.00 -35.46
C GLN A 8 7.00 -24.96 -35.27
N ALA A 9 6.35 -23.84 -35.58
CA ALA A 9 4.89 -23.73 -35.53
C ALA A 9 4.19 -24.62 -36.56
N MET A 10 4.78 -24.76 -37.75
CA MET A 10 4.29 -25.67 -38.80
C MET A 10 4.37 -27.14 -38.37
N VAL A 11 5.52 -27.56 -37.82
CA VAL A 11 5.72 -28.91 -37.29
C VAL A 11 4.72 -29.23 -36.17
N LEU A 12 4.48 -28.30 -35.24
CA LEU A 12 3.47 -28.49 -34.18
C LEU A 12 2.05 -28.61 -34.72
N LYS A 13 1.71 -27.86 -35.79
CA LYS A 13 0.40 -27.93 -36.45
C LYS A 13 0.20 -29.28 -37.14
N ASP A 14 1.23 -29.84 -37.75
CA ASP A 14 1.17 -31.15 -38.40
C ASP A 14 1.15 -32.30 -37.40
N LEU A 15 1.89 -32.20 -36.29
CA LEU A 15 1.84 -33.20 -35.21
C LEU A 15 0.45 -33.33 -34.57
N LYS A 16 -0.36 -32.24 -34.53
CA LYS A 16 -1.75 -32.26 -34.05
C LYS A 16 -2.70 -33.08 -34.93
N LYS A 17 -2.33 -33.41 -36.18
CA LYS A 17 -3.16 -34.21 -37.10
C LYS A 17 -3.09 -35.72 -36.83
N TYR A 18 -2.10 -36.19 -36.09
CA TYR A 18 -1.93 -37.60 -35.78
C TYR A 18 -2.65 -37.95 -34.47
N LYS A 19 -3.62 -38.88 -34.54
CA LYS A 19 -4.25 -39.51 -33.35
C LYS A 19 -3.23 -40.44 -32.69
N LEU A 20 -2.33 -39.89 -31.88
CA LEU A 20 -1.43 -40.67 -31.04
C LEU A 20 -2.03 -40.81 -29.63
N GLU A 21 -2.13 -42.04 -29.13
CA GLU A 21 -2.46 -42.37 -27.74
C GLU A 21 -1.30 -42.04 -26.77
N PHE A 22 -0.81 -40.80 -26.78
CA PHE A 22 0.28 -40.38 -25.91
C PHE A 22 -0.11 -39.12 -25.14
N PHE A 23 -0.80 -39.33 -24.02
CA PHE A 23 -1.05 -38.30 -23.00
C PHE A 23 0.25 -37.57 -22.60
N GLN A 24 1.37 -38.30 -22.52
CA GLN A 24 2.70 -37.75 -22.22
C GLN A 24 3.20 -36.78 -23.31
N LEU A 25 2.99 -37.10 -24.60
CA LEU A 25 3.41 -36.26 -25.72
C LEU A 25 2.58 -34.97 -25.77
N ARG A 26 1.27 -35.06 -25.52
CA ARG A 26 0.39 -33.89 -25.44
C ARG A 26 0.80 -32.94 -24.32
N LYS A 27 1.11 -33.47 -23.13
CA LYS A 27 1.63 -32.68 -21.99
C LYS A 27 2.98 -32.02 -22.30
N ASN A 28 3.86 -32.71 -23.04
CA ASN A 28 5.14 -32.15 -23.47
C ASN A 28 4.98 -31.04 -24.51
N ILE A 29 4.05 -31.19 -25.47
CA ILE A 29 3.70 -30.16 -26.45
C ILE A 29 3.11 -28.94 -25.75
N GLU A 30 2.16 -29.12 -24.83
CA GLU A 30 1.54 -28.03 -24.07
C GLU A 30 2.57 -27.28 -23.20
N ASN A 31 3.46 -28.00 -22.52
CA ASN A 31 4.57 -27.39 -21.79
C ASN A 31 5.52 -26.61 -22.71
N PHE A 32 5.76 -27.09 -23.92
CA PHE A 32 6.61 -26.41 -24.91
C PHE A 32 5.91 -25.16 -25.48
N GLU A 33 4.63 -25.24 -25.83
CA GLU A 33 3.80 -24.11 -26.26
C GLU A 33 3.75 -23.02 -25.18
N ASN A 34 3.51 -23.39 -23.92
CA ASN A 34 3.54 -22.46 -22.78
C ASN A 34 4.91 -21.79 -22.63
N LYS A 35 6.01 -22.55 -22.74
CA LYS A 35 7.37 -21.98 -22.73
C LYS A 35 7.62 -21.01 -23.89
N LEU A 36 7.09 -21.29 -25.09
CA LEU A 36 7.21 -20.39 -26.24
C LEU A 36 6.39 -19.12 -26.08
N VAL A 37 5.14 -19.23 -25.60
CA VAL A 37 4.27 -18.07 -25.32
C VAL A 37 4.86 -17.20 -24.21
N ASP A 38 5.39 -17.81 -23.14
CA ASP A 38 6.10 -17.09 -22.08
C ASP A 38 7.36 -16.39 -22.61
N LYS A 39 8.12 -17.06 -23.49
CA LYS A 39 9.30 -16.45 -24.10
C LYS A 39 8.93 -15.27 -25.01
N TYR A 40 7.88 -15.42 -25.83
CA TYR A 40 7.44 -14.37 -26.76
C TYR A 40 6.85 -13.15 -26.02
N SER A 41 5.98 -13.39 -25.04
CA SER A 41 5.41 -12.32 -24.22
C SER A 41 6.48 -11.57 -23.43
N ARG A 42 7.53 -12.26 -22.95
CA ARG A 42 8.70 -11.61 -22.36
C ARG A 42 9.43 -10.72 -23.36
N THR A 43 9.70 -11.20 -24.58
CA THR A 43 10.41 -10.40 -25.58
C THR A 43 9.63 -9.14 -25.99
N GLU A 44 8.31 -9.24 -26.17
CA GLU A 44 7.48 -8.07 -26.49
C GLU A 44 7.45 -7.06 -25.33
N SER A 45 7.36 -7.56 -24.09
CA SER A 45 7.42 -6.73 -22.88
C SER A 45 8.79 -6.05 -22.72
N GLU A 46 9.88 -6.74 -23.03
CA GLU A 46 11.25 -6.21 -22.99
C GLU A 46 11.42 -5.10 -24.03
N GLU A 47 11.05 -5.34 -25.28
CA GLU A 47 11.12 -4.34 -26.36
C GLU A 47 10.26 -3.12 -26.06
N MET A 48 9.05 -3.32 -25.52
CA MET A 48 8.19 -2.21 -25.10
C MET A 48 8.85 -1.39 -23.99
N SER A 49 9.46 -2.06 -23.00
CA SER A 49 10.19 -1.40 -21.91
C SER A 49 11.40 -0.61 -22.41
N ILE A 50 12.20 -1.18 -23.32
CA ILE A 50 13.35 -0.50 -23.94
C ILE A 50 12.88 0.72 -24.75
N ARG A 51 11.82 0.59 -25.55
CA ARG A 51 11.23 1.71 -26.31
C ARG A 51 10.72 2.81 -25.38
N ALA A 52 10.10 2.44 -24.27
CA ALA A 52 9.63 3.40 -23.26
C ALA A 52 10.79 4.23 -22.70
N PHE A 53 11.84 3.57 -22.19
CA PHE A 53 13.01 4.26 -21.64
C PHE A 53 13.75 5.10 -22.68
N LYS A 54 13.85 4.66 -23.94
CA LYS A 54 14.42 5.48 -25.03
C LYS A 54 13.63 6.75 -25.26
N LYS A 55 12.30 6.67 -25.30
CA LYS A 55 11.43 7.85 -25.44
C LYS A 55 11.59 8.78 -24.25
N GLU A 56 11.60 8.23 -23.03
CA GLU A 56 11.78 8.99 -21.79
C GLU A 56 13.12 9.72 -21.77
N PHE A 57 14.21 9.02 -22.06
CA PHE A 57 15.54 9.61 -22.17
C PHE A 57 15.58 10.72 -23.21
N LYS A 58 15.00 10.49 -24.40
CA LYS A 58 14.92 11.51 -25.47
C LYS A 58 14.15 12.76 -25.01
N ILE A 59 13.05 12.61 -24.29
CA ILE A 59 12.27 13.72 -23.72
C ILE A 59 13.09 14.49 -22.69
N ILE A 60 13.73 13.79 -21.75
CA ILE A 60 14.58 14.41 -20.73
C ILE A 60 15.76 15.15 -21.39
N ASN A 61 16.35 14.55 -22.43
CA ASN A 61 17.45 15.12 -23.19
C ASN A 61 17.05 16.39 -23.94
N GLU A 62 15.90 16.40 -24.61
CA GLU A 62 15.49 17.54 -25.45
C GLU A 62 14.79 18.66 -24.67
N ILE A 63 13.90 18.32 -23.73
CA ILE A 63 13.10 19.31 -23.00
C ILE A 63 13.85 19.81 -21.75
N TYR A 64 14.57 18.92 -21.06
CA TYR A 64 15.09 19.20 -19.72
C TYR A 64 16.61 19.35 -19.64
N LYS A 65 17.41 19.00 -20.67
CA LYS A 65 18.86 19.34 -20.63
C LYS A 65 19.12 20.83 -20.78
N GLY A 66 18.31 21.54 -21.55
CA GLY A 66 18.40 23.01 -21.66
C GLY A 66 18.01 23.76 -20.39
N ARG A 67 17.24 23.15 -19.48
CA ARG A 67 16.74 23.80 -18.24
C ARG A 67 17.37 23.28 -16.96
N PHE A 68 17.65 21.98 -16.87
CA PHE A 68 18.09 21.30 -15.65
C PHE A 68 19.21 20.28 -15.89
N ASN A 69 19.87 20.31 -17.06
CA ASN A 69 20.93 19.38 -17.42
C ASN A 69 20.52 17.89 -17.28
N GLY A 70 19.23 17.57 -17.54
CA GLY A 70 18.70 16.21 -17.42
C GLY A 70 18.63 15.68 -15.97
N LYS A 71 18.59 16.58 -14.98
CA LYS A 71 18.51 16.28 -13.56
C LYS A 71 17.11 16.50 -12.99
N CYS A 72 16.89 15.95 -11.79
CA CYS A 72 15.80 16.32 -10.92
C CYS A 72 15.72 17.84 -10.76
N THR A 73 14.52 18.39 -10.88
CA THR A 73 14.24 19.83 -10.75
C THR A 73 14.32 20.35 -9.31
N ASN A 74 14.39 19.46 -8.31
CA ASN A 74 14.66 19.88 -6.94
C ASN A 74 16.13 20.33 -6.82
N PRO A 75 16.42 21.62 -6.47
CA PRO A 75 17.78 22.15 -6.44
C PRO A 75 18.74 21.41 -5.50
N SER A 76 18.23 20.79 -4.43
CA SER A 76 19.06 20.03 -3.48
C SER A 76 19.30 18.58 -3.91
N CYS A 77 18.84 18.19 -5.10
CA CYS A 77 18.88 16.82 -5.59
C CYS A 77 19.79 16.69 -6.82
N ASN A 78 20.74 15.75 -6.78
CA ASN A 78 21.66 15.50 -7.89
C ASN A 78 21.35 14.21 -8.67
N VAL A 79 20.11 13.72 -8.60
CA VAL A 79 19.69 12.55 -9.41
C VAL A 79 19.48 13.00 -10.85
N ASP A 80 20.05 12.26 -11.80
CA ASP A 80 19.97 12.55 -13.23
C ASP A 80 19.55 11.35 -14.07
N PHE A 81 19.51 11.53 -15.39
CA PHE A 81 19.06 10.52 -16.36
C PHE A 81 19.86 9.21 -16.33
N ARG A 82 21.06 9.16 -15.72
CA ARG A 82 21.77 7.89 -15.53
C ARG A 82 21.00 6.95 -14.60
N LYS A 83 20.15 7.52 -13.73
CA LYS A 83 19.19 6.82 -12.88
C LYS A 83 17.78 6.94 -13.43
N LEU A 84 17.60 6.78 -14.75
CA LEU A 84 16.33 6.98 -15.45
C LEU A 84 15.13 6.30 -14.76
N PRO A 85 15.19 5.04 -14.28
CA PRO A 85 14.08 4.41 -13.55
C PRO A 85 13.63 5.15 -12.28
N ALA A 86 14.51 5.97 -11.71
CA ALA A 86 14.26 6.75 -10.51
C ALA A 86 13.75 8.17 -10.80
N LEU A 87 13.49 8.53 -12.06
CA LEU A 87 12.91 9.81 -12.46
C LEU A 87 11.45 9.63 -12.87
N GLU A 88 10.62 10.62 -12.55
CA GLU A 88 9.20 10.66 -12.87
C GLU A 88 8.78 12.07 -13.30
N PHE A 89 7.81 12.13 -14.21
CA PHE A 89 7.15 13.37 -14.62
C PHE A 89 6.07 13.75 -13.60
N HIS A 90 6.27 14.85 -12.90
CA HIS A 90 5.37 15.36 -11.87
C HIS A 90 4.53 16.51 -12.40
N HIS A 91 3.20 16.35 -12.33
CA HIS A 91 2.24 17.42 -12.61
C HIS A 91 2.28 18.47 -11.50
N ASN A 92 2.75 19.68 -11.80
CA ASN A 92 2.74 20.78 -10.83
C ASN A 92 1.31 21.17 -10.44
N ASP A 93 0.39 21.16 -11.41
CA ASP A 93 -1.04 21.27 -11.20
C ASP A 93 -1.76 19.94 -11.56
N PRO A 94 -2.32 19.22 -10.57
CA PRO A 94 -3.09 18.01 -10.82
C PRO A 94 -4.29 18.19 -11.75
N ASN A 95 -4.85 19.40 -11.88
CA ASN A 95 -6.01 19.66 -12.75
C ASN A 95 -5.64 19.68 -14.23
N LEU A 96 -4.38 19.95 -14.56
CA LEU A 96 -3.89 19.91 -15.94
C LEU A 96 -3.64 18.49 -16.44
N LYS A 97 -3.64 17.49 -15.55
CA LYS A 97 -3.37 16.10 -15.92
C LYS A 97 -4.52 15.50 -16.75
N THR A 98 -4.32 15.46 -18.06
CA THR A 98 -5.29 14.86 -19.00
C THR A 98 -5.02 13.38 -19.30
N VAL A 99 -3.76 12.94 -19.21
CA VAL A 99 -3.32 11.58 -19.56
C VAL A 99 -2.17 11.12 -18.66
N GLY A 100 -2.06 9.81 -18.44
CA GLY A 100 -0.96 9.20 -17.71
C GLY A 100 0.25 8.89 -18.58
N TRP A 101 1.43 8.71 -17.98
CA TRP A 101 2.67 8.36 -18.70
C TRP A 101 2.55 7.07 -19.53
N ILE A 102 1.92 6.03 -18.97
CA ILE A 102 1.69 4.76 -19.66
C ILE A 102 0.86 4.96 -20.93
N GLU A 103 -0.11 5.86 -20.93
CA GLU A 103 -0.88 6.16 -22.14
C GLU A 103 -0.06 6.98 -23.14
N LEU A 104 0.69 7.96 -22.63
CA LEU A 104 1.54 8.83 -23.44
C LEU A 104 2.63 8.06 -24.18
N MET A 105 3.26 7.06 -23.57
CA MET A 105 4.37 6.32 -24.19
C MET A 105 3.97 5.57 -25.47
N HIS A 106 2.68 5.33 -25.71
CA HIS A 106 2.18 4.75 -26.97
C HIS A 106 1.92 5.79 -28.07
N LYS A 107 1.93 7.09 -27.75
CA LYS A 107 1.71 8.16 -28.73
C LYS A 107 2.98 8.49 -29.52
N LYS A 108 2.81 9.27 -30.59
CA LYS A 108 3.92 9.84 -31.37
C LYS A 108 4.70 10.83 -30.50
N TYR A 109 6.02 10.93 -30.73
CA TYR A 109 6.91 11.78 -29.94
C TYR A 109 6.44 13.25 -29.89
N SER A 110 6.03 13.81 -31.04
CA SER A 110 5.51 15.18 -31.13
C SER A 110 4.28 15.42 -30.25
N THR A 111 3.37 14.44 -30.18
CA THR A 111 2.20 14.49 -29.29
C THR A 111 2.64 14.48 -27.83
N ILE A 112 3.57 13.59 -27.45
CA ILE A 112 4.06 13.51 -26.07
C ILE A 112 4.66 14.84 -25.63
N LYS A 113 5.56 15.42 -26.45
CA LYS A 113 6.20 16.71 -26.16
C LYS A 113 5.17 17.81 -25.94
N LYS A 114 4.24 17.99 -26.88
CA LYS A 114 3.15 18.99 -26.78
C LYS A 114 2.32 18.79 -25.51
N THR A 115 1.97 17.55 -25.19
CA THR A 115 1.17 17.26 -23.98
C THR A 115 1.95 17.57 -22.70
N LEU A 116 3.23 17.20 -22.61
CA LEU A 116 4.04 17.50 -21.42
C LEU A 116 4.24 19.01 -21.22
N GLU A 117 4.43 19.78 -22.30
CA GLU A 117 4.51 21.24 -22.24
C GLU A 117 3.20 21.88 -21.77
N GLN A 118 2.05 21.37 -22.24
CA GLN A 118 0.73 21.85 -21.84
C GLN A 118 0.34 21.51 -20.40
N GLN A 119 0.91 20.44 -19.84
CA GLN A 119 0.55 19.93 -18.49
C GLN A 119 1.40 20.52 -17.35
N ASP A 120 2.29 21.48 -17.63
CA ASP A 120 3.24 22.07 -16.68
C ASP A 120 3.97 21.02 -15.81
N ILE A 121 4.76 20.19 -16.49
CA ILE A 121 5.45 19.06 -15.87
C ILE A 121 6.82 19.49 -15.32
N SER A 122 7.15 19.05 -14.11
CA SER A 122 8.50 19.04 -13.58
C SER A 122 9.08 17.62 -13.57
N LEU A 123 10.40 17.49 -13.79
CA LEU A 123 11.11 16.22 -13.67
C LEU A 123 11.56 16.05 -12.22
N LEU A 124 11.05 15.07 -11.48
CA LEU A 124 11.46 14.79 -10.10
C LEU A 124 12.00 13.38 -9.98
N CYS A 125 12.98 13.15 -9.11
CA CYS A 125 13.28 11.78 -8.71
C CYS A 125 12.19 11.22 -7.79
N ASN A 126 12.04 9.90 -7.74
CA ASN A 126 11.00 9.23 -6.95
C ASN A 126 11.06 9.56 -5.45
N ASN A 127 12.26 9.81 -4.90
CA ASN A 127 12.40 10.29 -3.52
C ASN A 127 11.78 11.69 -3.34
N CYS A 128 12.12 12.64 -4.23
CA CYS A 128 11.60 14.01 -4.19
C CYS A 128 10.09 14.03 -4.48
N HIS A 129 9.63 13.21 -5.42
CA HIS A 129 8.22 13.05 -5.74
C HIS A 129 7.43 12.51 -4.54
N SER A 130 7.91 11.44 -3.92
CA SER A 130 7.30 10.85 -2.71
C SER A 130 7.22 11.86 -1.56
N LEU A 131 8.25 12.71 -1.39
CA LEU A 131 8.26 13.76 -0.38
C LEU A 131 7.21 14.85 -0.69
N LYS A 132 7.15 15.31 -1.95
CA LYS A 132 6.18 16.34 -2.39
C LYS A 132 4.74 15.88 -2.23
N ASP A 133 4.46 14.61 -2.56
CA ASP A 133 3.12 14.03 -2.48
C ASP A 133 2.67 13.68 -1.05
N SER A 134 3.60 13.61 -0.09
CA SER A 134 3.31 13.23 1.29
C SER A 134 2.76 14.38 2.14
N LYS A 135 1.66 14.99 1.68
CA LYS A 135 1.02 16.17 2.28
C LYS A 135 0.77 16.04 3.79
N ILE A 136 0.24 14.90 4.25
CA ILE A 136 -0.03 14.66 5.69
C ILE A 136 1.27 14.55 6.48
N TYR A 137 2.28 13.83 5.96
CA TYR A 137 3.58 13.76 6.62
C TYR A 137 4.19 15.15 6.75
N ASN A 138 4.22 15.93 5.65
CA ASN A 138 4.79 17.28 5.67
C ASN A 138 4.05 18.19 6.66
N LYS A 139 2.71 18.06 6.74
CA LYS A 139 1.90 18.86 7.67
C LYS A 139 2.16 18.51 9.14
N PHE A 140 2.46 17.25 9.45
CA PHE A 140 2.68 16.76 10.82
C PHE A 140 4.13 16.31 11.04
N LYS A 141 5.09 16.86 10.28
CA LYS A 141 6.47 16.37 10.25
C LYS A 141 7.12 16.50 11.61
N ASP A 142 6.94 17.62 12.30
CA ASP A 142 7.56 17.89 13.60
C ASP A 142 7.06 16.94 14.67
N LEU A 143 5.76 16.62 14.67
CA LEU A 143 5.19 15.58 15.53
C LEU A 143 5.78 14.20 15.20
N ILE A 144 5.76 13.82 13.92
CA ILE A 144 6.20 12.48 13.47
C ILE A 144 7.70 12.27 13.74
N MET A 145 8.52 13.31 13.63
CA MET A 145 9.98 13.26 13.77
C MET A 145 10.48 13.64 15.17
N ARG A 146 9.59 14.00 16.11
CA ARG A 146 9.93 14.30 17.51
C ARG A 146 10.70 13.14 18.15
N LYS A 147 11.87 13.38 18.75
CA LYS A 147 12.79 12.31 19.21
C LYS A 147 12.16 11.48 20.33
N GLU A 148 11.62 12.17 21.31
CA GLU A 148 11.01 11.69 22.54
C GLU A 148 9.61 11.07 22.35
N ILE A 149 9.06 11.06 21.12
CA ILE A 149 7.71 10.53 20.88
C ILE A 149 7.60 9.06 21.28
N PHE A 150 8.68 8.29 21.12
CA PHE A 150 8.72 6.88 21.47
C PHE A 150 9.07 6.61 22.93
N ASP A 151 9.38 7.64 23.72
CA ASP A 151 9.58 7.50 25.17
C ASP A 151 8.27 7.59 25.96
N HIS A 152 7.19 7.98 25.28
CA HIS A 152 5.85 8.04 25.85
C HIS A 152 5.09 6.73 25.73
N SER A 153 4.14 6.52 26.66
CA SER A 153 3.16 5.44 26.54
C SER A 153 2.23 5.66 25.35
N ALA A 154 1.70 4.58 24.79
CA ALA A 154 0.72 4.62 23.70
C ALA A 154 -0.44 5.60 23.96
N LYS A 155 -1.03 5.60 25.15
CA LYS A 155 -2.11 6.52 25.53
C LYS A 155 -1.66 7.98 25.47
N LYS A 156 -0.44 8.27 25.92
CA LYS A 156 0.13 9.61 25.87
C LYS A 156 0.42 10.04 24.43
N ILE A 157 0.95 9.15 23.59
CA ILE A 157 1.15 9.41 22.15
C ILE A 157 -0.19 9.74 21.47
N ASP A 158 -1.25 8.98 21.77
CA ASP A 158 -2.59 9.25 21.23
C ASP A 158 -3.11 10.63 21.62
N ASN A 159 -2.97 10.99 22.89
CA ASN A 159 -3.36 12.33 23.36
C ASN A 159 -2.56 13.44 22.68
N ILE A 160 -1.27 13.23 22.40
CA ILE A 160 -0.43 14.20 21.66
C ILE A 160 -0.95 14.34 20.23
N ILE A 161 -1.24 13.23 19.55
CA ILE A 161 -1.78 13.25 18.17
C ILE A 161 -3.13 13.97 18.14
N ASP A 162 -4.03 13.66 19.08
CA ASP A 162 -5.36 14.28 19.14
C ASP A 162 -5.27 15.80 19.35
N LYS A 163 -4.38 16.27 20.23
CA LYS A 163 -4.12 17.70 20.43
C LYS A 163 -3.60 18.38 19.18
N GLU A 164 -2.64 17.76 18.48
CA GLU A 164 -2.06 18.32 17.24
C GLU A 164 -3.11 18.41 16.12
N ILE A 165 -3.96 17.39 15.99
CA ILE A 165 -5.05 17.39 15.01
C ILE A 165 -6.12 18.43 15.36
N ALA A 166 -6.49 18.57 16.63
CA ALA A 166 -7.46 19.56 17.08
C ALA A 166 -6.98 20.99 16.78
N SER A 167 -5.70 21.27 17.07
CA SER A 167 -5.04 22.53 16.72
C SER A 167 -5.09 22.80 15.21
N TYR A 168 -4.79 21.79 14.38
CA TYR A 168 -4.81 21.93 12.92
C TYR A 168 -6.21 22.13 12.32
N LEU A 169 -7.23 21.44 12.83
CA LEU A 169 -8.53 21.40 12.17
C LEU A 169 -9.38 22.67 12.41
N ASN A 170 -9.06 23.50 13.41
CA ASN A 170 -9.98 24.44 14.04
C ASN A 170 -11.22 23.71 14.61
N ILE A 171 -11.74 24.17 15.75
CA ILE A 171 -12.63 23.42 16.67
C ILE A 171 -13.90 22.82 16.00
N ASN A 172 -14.33 23.31 14.83
CA ASN A 172 -15.62 22.97 14.20
C ASN A 172 -15.58 21.96 13.02
N LYS A 173 -14.57 21.08 12.90
CA LYS A 173 -14.49 20.12 11.76
C LYS A 173 -14.90 18.68 12.08
N SER A 174 -15.38 18.02 11.02
CA SER A 174 -15.84 16.62 10.95
C SER A 174 -14.93 15.62 11.67
N LYS A 175 -15.50 14.89 12.66
CA LYS A 175 -14.89 13.73 13.36
C LYS A 175 -14.20 12.75 12.39
N ARG A 176 -14.79 12.53 11.21
CA ARG A 176 -14.26 11.64 10.17
C ARG A 176 -12.88 12.08 9.67
N LYS A 177 -12.67 13.39 9.47
CA LYS A 177 -11.39 13.93 9.01
C LYS A 177 -10.32 13.78 10.09
N ALA A 178 -10.66 14.04 11.36
CA ALA A 178 -9.76 13.84 12.49
C ALA A 178 -9.32 12.38 12.62
N SER A 179 -10.26 11.44 12.55
CA SER A 179 -9.98 10.00 12.58
C SER A 179 -9.05 9.56 11.45
N TYR A 180 -9.28 10.05 10.22
CA TYR A 180 -8.39 9.78 9.09
C TYR A 180 -6.97 10.31 9.30
N LEU A 181 -6.82 11.56 9.77
CA LEU A 181 -5.51 12.15 10.06
C LEU A 181 -4.78 11.38 11.17
N LYS A 182 -5.48 11.03 12.26
CA LYS A 182 -4.92 10.23 13.36
C LYS A 182 -4.39 8.92 12.86
N HIS A 183 -5.15 8.24 12.01
CA HIS A 183 -4.74 6.99 11.39
C HIS A 183 -3.48 7.16 10.54
N GLU A 184 -3.41 8.17 9.68
CA GLU A 184 -2.24 8.40 8.82
C GLU A 184 -0.99 8.78 9.62
N ILE A 185 -1.11 9.60 10.66
CA ILE A 185 0.01 9.93 11.57
C ILE A 185 0.53 8.67 12.28
N LYS A 186 -0.37 7.83 12.82
CA LYS A 186 0.02 6.54 13.42
C LYS A 186 0.73 5.63 12.41
N ARG A 187 0.31 5.62 11.15
CA ARG A 187 0.96 4.85 10.09
C ARG A 187 2.40 5.31 9.87
N TRP A 188 2.64 6.61 9.89
CA TRP A 188 3.99 7.17 9.79
C TRP A 188 4.85 6.88 11.01
N LEU A 189 4.31 7.00 12.22
CA LEU A 189 5.02 6.65 13.47
C LEU A 189 5.42 5.16 13.50
N LYS A 190 4.52 4.25 13.08
CA LYS A 190 4.86 2.82 12.93
C LYS A 190 5.99 2.61 11.92
N LYS A 191 5.89 3.24 10.75
CA LYS A 191 6.93 3.16 9.71
C LYS A 191 8.28 3.63 10.25
N ARG A 192 8.32 4.80 10.89
CA ARG A 192 9.52 5.38 11.50
C ARG A 192 10.13 4.43 12.53
N SER A 193 9.31 3.94 13.47
CA SER A 193 9.74 3.02 14.52
C SER A 193 10.40 1.75 13.94
N ILE A 194 9.84 1.19 12.87
CA ILE A 194 10.41 0.01 12.22
C ILE A 194 11.72 0.35 11.50
N VAL A 195 11.75 1.47 10.76
CA VAL A 195 12.94 1.95 10.04
C VAL A 195 14.11 2.20 11.01
N GLU A 196 13.87 2.86 12.13
CA GLU A 196 14.89 3.13 13.15
C GLU A 196 15.37 1.85 13.83
N GLN A 197 14.48 0.92 14.15
CA GLN A 197 14.84 -0.30 14.90
C GLN A 197 15.49 -1.39 14.05
N LEU A 198 15.07 -1.58 12.80
CA LEU A 198 15.54 -2.68 11.94
C LEU A 198 16.54 -2.24 10.87
N PHE A 199 16.50 -0.98 10.44
CA PHE A 199 17.19 -0.52 9.23
C PHE A 199 18.11 0.68 9.50
N ASN A 200 18.53 0.86 10.77
CA ASN A 200 19.39 1.97 11.22
C ASN A 200 18.90 3.35 10.74
N GLY A 201 17.58 3.54 10.62
CA GLY A 201 17.00 4.83 10.25
C GLY A 201 16.88 5.14 8.76
N GLY A 202 17.27 4.23 7.85
CA GLY A 202 17.29 4.58 6.42
C GLY A 202 17.20 3.41 5.43
N CYS A 203 17.37 3.75 4.15
CA CYS A 203 17.49 2.84 3.03
C CYS A 203 18.75 1.98 3.20
N ILE A 204 18.61 0.65 3.15
CA ILE A 204 19.75 -0.26 3.32
C ILE A 204 20.78 -0.15 2.19
N ALA A 205 20.36 0.34 1.01
CA ALA A 205 21.22 0.38 -0.18
C ALA A 205 22.02 1.68 -0.32
N CYS A 206 21.47 2.82 0.10
CA CYS A 206 22.11 4.13 -0.10
C CYS A 206 22.12 5.06 1.11
N GLY A 207 21.49 4.66 2.23
CA GLY A 207 21.44 5.47 3.45
C GLY A 207 20.44 6.63 3.45
N GLU A 208 19.64 6.83 2.41
CA GLU A 208 18.54 7.82 2.40
C GLU A 208 17.65 7.65 3.65
N THR A 209 17.36 8.73 4.35
CA THR A 209 16.63 8.72 5.64
C THR A 209 15.26 9.39 5.55
N SER A 210 14.92 10.03 4.43
CA SER A 210 13.63 10.68 4.23
C SER A 210 12.49 9.67 4.31
N LEU A 211 11.75 9.69 5.42
CA LEU A 211 10.71 8.72 5.72
C LEU A 211 9.65 8.57 4.61
N PRO A 212 9.18 9.64 3.94
CA PRO A 212 8.30 9.54 2.76
C PRO A 212 8.89 8.72 1.61
N ALA A 213 10.18 8.87 1.36
CA ALA A 213 10.87 8.19 0.27
C ALA A 213 11.10 6.70 0.54
N LEU A 214 11.07 6.25 1.79
CA LEU A 214 11.31 4.85 2.13
C LEU A 214 10.15 3.94 1.69
N GLN A 215 10.44 2.79 1.11
CA GLN A 215 9.48 1.85 0.56
C GLN A 215 9.87 0.42 0.96
N CYS A 216 8.85 -0.40 1.20
CA CYS A 216 9.03 -1.81 1.48
C CYS A 216 9.34 -2.56 0.18
N HIS A 217 10.39 -3.37 0.17
CA HIS A 217 10.82 -4.19 -0.95
C HIS A 217 10.98 -5.63 -0.48
N HIS A 218 10.25 -6.55 -1.09
CA HIS A 218 10.40 -7.99 -0.86
C HIS A 218 11.57 -8.50 -1.68
N THR A 219 12.62 -9.02 -1.03
CA THR A 219 13.76 -9.64 -1.74
C THR A 219 13.37 -10.95 -2.39
N ASN A 220 12.38 -11.66 -1.81
CA ASN A 220 11.75 -12.82 -2.40
C ASN A 220 10.26 -12.53 -2.72
N PRO A 221 9.90 -12.31 -3.99
CA PRO A 221 8.50 -12.07 -4.39
C PRO A 221 7.53 -13.21 -4.07
N GLU A 222 7.99 -14.47 -3.96
CA GLU A 222 7.14 -15.63 -3.68
C GLU A 222 6.64 -15.66 -2.24
N LEU A 223 7.41 -15.07 -1.31
CA LEU A 223 7.04 -14.97 0.10
C LEU A 223 6.06 -13.82 0.38
N LYS A 224 5.80 -12.95 -0.61
CA LYS A 224 4.94 -11.79 -0.45
C LYS A 224 3.48 -12.20 -0.28
N GLN A 225 2.98 -12.06 0.94
CA GLN A 225 1.58 -12.34 1.26
C GLN A 225 0.80 -11.05 1.49
N ASN A 226 1.46 -9.98 1.92
CA ASN A 226 0.80 -8.78 2.39
C ASN A 226 1.29 -7.51 1.68
N LYS A 227 0.42 -6.49 1.69
CA LYS A 227 0.76 -5.13 1.26
C LYS A 227 0.86 -4.23 2.48
N TRP A 228 1.95 -3.47 2.59
CA TRP A 228 2.20 -2.52 3.70
C TRP A 228 0.98 -1.63 4.01
N SER A 229 0.35 -1.05 2.97
CA SER A 229 -0.81 -0.16 3.11
C SER A 229 -2.02 -0.80 3.79
N VAL A 230 -2.12 -2.13 3.75
CA VAL A 230 -3.20 -2.90 4.39
C VAL A 230 -2.82 -3.29 5.81
N ILE A 231 -1.63 -3.86 6.00
CA ILE A 231 -1.22 -4.42 7.29
C ILE A 231 -0.78 -3.37 8.29
N ALA A 232 -0.20 -2.24 7.86
CA ALA A 232 0.22 -1.18 8.78
C ALA A 232 -0.96 -0.60 9.59
N ARG A 233 -2.18 -0.73 9.05
CA ARG A 233 -3.44 -0.35 9.73
C ARG A 233 -3.83 -1.34 10.81
N LYS A 234 -3.65 -2.63 10.56
CA LYS A 234 -4.21 -3.72 11.35
C LYS A 234 -3.24 -4.31 12.38
N TRP A 235 -1.96 -4.37 12.03
CA TRP A 235 -0.95 -5.06 12.81
C TRP A 235 -0.22 -4.08 13.74
N ASP A 236 0.19 -4.58 14.89
CA ASP A 236 1.13 -3.90 15.78
C ASP A 236 2.56 -4.06 15.25
N ILE A 237 3.52 -3.40 15.89
CA ILE A 237 4.91 -3.39 15.45
C ILE A 237 5.53 -4.77 15.55
N LYS A 238 5.31 -5.49 16.66
CA LYS A 238 5.85 -6.85 16.84
C LYS A 238 5.42 -7.78 15.72
N LYS A 239 4.14 -7.76 15.36
CA LYS A 239 3.61 -8.57 14.26
C LYS A 239 4.12 -8.11 12.90
N LEU A 240 4.22 -6.80 12.65
CA LEU A 240 4.83 -6.28 11.41
C LEU A 240 6.28 -6.79 11.28
N ILE A 241 7.08 -6.68 12.33
CA ILE A 241 8.48 -7.14 12.31
C ILE A 241 8.54 -8.65 12.04
N LYS A 242 7.86 -9.47 12.85
CA LYS A 242 7.91 -10.93 12.74
C LYS A 242 7.34 -11.44 11.42
N ASP A 243 6.11 -11.06 11.11
CA ASP A 243 5.35 -11.71 10.03
C ASP A 243 5.56 -11.04 8.68
N PHE A 244 5.89 -9.74 8.62
CA PHE A 244 6.06 -9.03 7.35
C PHE A 244 7.54 -8.78 6.99
N PHE A 245 8.36 -8.26 7.91
CA PHE A 245 9.77 -7.99 7.59
C PHE A 245 10.63 -9.24 7.61
N LEU A 246 10.55 -10.06 8.67
CA LEU A 246 11.38 -11.25 8.80
C LEU A 246 10.85 -12.39 7.93
N LYS A 247 9.58 -12.78 8.08
CA LYS A 247 9.02 -13.93 7.36
C LYS A 247 8.85 -13.72 5.86
N GLU A 248 8.45 -12.52 5.40
CA GLU A 248 8.33 -12.25 3.96
C GLU A 248 9.63 -11.69 3.35
N GLU A 249 10.75 -11.69 4.10
CA GLU A 249 12.03 -11.12 3.67
C GLU A 249 11.88 -9.71 3.08
N CYS A 250 11.16 -8.86 3.80
CA CYS A 250 10.91 -7.49 3.36
C CYS A 250 11.99 -6.56 3.93
N ILE A 251 12.63 -5.77 3.07
CA ILE A 251 13.62 -4.76 3.42
C ILE A 251 13.09 -3.35 3.15
N ILE A 252 13.84 -2.33 3.59
CA ILE A 252 13.54 -0.93 3.30
C ILE A 252 14.55 -0.35 2.30
N LEU A 253 14.02 0.13 1.18
CA LEU A 253 14.76 0.88 0.16
C LEU A 253 14.14 2.27 0.00
N CYS A 254 14.90 3.28 -0.38
CA CYS A 254 14.29 4.52 -0.85
C CYS A 254 13.65 4.31 -2.23
N ALA A 255 12.72 5.19 -2.60
CA ALA A 255 11.94 5.09 -3.82
C ALA A 255 12.82 5.06 -5.08
N ASN A 256 13.94 5.79 -5.08
CA ASN A 256 14.93 5.76 -6.16
C ASN A 256 15.60 4.38 -6.27
N CYS A 257 16.17 3.87 -5.17
CA CYS A 257 16.83 2.55 -5.16
C CYS A 257 15.84 1.42 -5.48
N HIS A 258 14.62 1.52 -4.96
CA HIS A 258 13.57 0.54 -5.21
C HIS A 258 13.18 0.49 -6.69
N ALA A 259 13.06 1.65 -7.35
CA ALA A 259 12.76 1.73 -8.77
C ALA A 259 13.91 1.18 -9.62
N MET A 260 15.16 1.54 -9.29
CA MET A 260 16.34 0.98 -9.96
C MET A 260 16.35 -0.55 -9.91
N ILE A 261 16.23 -1.15 -8.72
CA ILE A 261 16.26 -2.61 -8.53
C ILE A 261 15.11 -3.32 -9.27
N LYS A 262 13.93 -2.69 -9.36
CA LYS A 262 12.80 -3.25 -10.11
C LYS A 262 12.98 -3.20 -11.64
N SER A 263 13.81 -2.30 -12.15
CA SER A 263 13.98 -2.08 -13.58
C SER A 263 15.15 -2.87 -14.16
N SER A 264 15.06 -4.21 -14.10
CA SER A 264 16.07 -5.12 -14.67
C SER A 264 16.30 -4.88 -16.16
N ASN A 265 15.25 -4.58 -16.93
CA ASN A 265 15.37 -4.24 -18.35
C ASN A 265 16.25 -3.01 -18.58
N PHE A 266 16.12 -1.96 -17.76
CA PHE A 266 16.98 -0.79 -17.88
C PHE A 266 18.45 -1.15 -17.64
N LYS A 267 18.73 -1.92 -16.58
CA LYS A 267 20.08 -2.43 -16.28
C LYS A 267 20.67 -3.23 -17.45
N ASN A 268 19.91 -4.19 -17.98
CA ASN A 268 20.37 -5.11 -19.02
C ASN A 268 20.59 -4.42 -20.37
N TYR A 269 19.79 -3.41 -20.69
CA TYR A 269 19.81 -2.73 -21.99
C TYR A 269 20.34 -1.29 -21.94
N VAL A 270 21.06 -0.91 -20.88
CA VAL A 270 21.56 0.47 -20.70
C VAL A 270 22.35 0.98 -21.92
N LYS A 271 23.19 0.14 -22.54
CA LYS A 271 23.97 0.50 -23.75
C LYS A 271 23.06 0.94 -24.88
N PHE A 272 21.93 0.25 -25.06
CA PHE A 272 20.99 0.54 -26.13
C PHE A 272 20.09 1.73 -25.79
N ILE A 273 19.81 1.97 -24.51
CA ILE A 273 18.91 3.02 -24.05
C ILE A 273 19.63 4.37 -23.99
N LEU A 274 20.79 4.42 -23.32
CA LEU A 274 21.52 5.67 -23.05
C LEU A 274 22.75 5.89 -23.93
N GLY A 275 23.34 4.82 -24.47
CA GLY A 275 24.64 4.86 -25.13
C GLY A 275 25.73 4.09 -24.39
N SER A 276 26.84 3.80 -25.06
CA SER A 276 27.95 3.03 -24.50
C SER A 276 28.71 3.77 -23.40
N GLU A 277 28.79 5.09 -23.51
CA GLU A 277 29.54 5.98 -22.62
C GLU A 277 28.99 5.97 -21.17
N TYR A 278 27.68 5.77 -21.00
CA TYR A 278 27.05 5.74 -19.67
C TYR A 278 27.00 4.34 -19.04
N LYS A 279 27.24 3.27 -19.81
CA LYS A 279 27.05 1.88 -19.36
C LYS A 279 27.83 1.59 -18.07
N ARG A 280 29.10 2.00 -18.02
CA ARG A 280 29.99 1.68 -16.90
C ARG A 280 29.50 2.29 -15.59
N GLU A 281 29.14 3.57 -15.60
CA GLU A 281 28.67 4.30 -14.41
C GLU A 281 27.36 3.73 -13.88
N VAL A 282 26.39 3.50 -14.78
CA VAL A 282 25.09 2.94 -14.41
C VAL A 282 25.24 1.54 -13.80
N LEU A 283 26.05 0.67 -14.41
CA LEU A 283 26.29 -0.66 -13.87
C LEU A 283 27.04 -0.63 -12.53
N THR A 284 27.93 0.33 -12.33
CA THR A 284 28.61 0.54 -11.04
C THR A 284 27.59 0.88 -9.94
N ASP A 285 26.64 1.78 -10.24
CA ASP A 285 25.56 2.13 -9.33
C ASP A 285 24.68 0.91 -9.00
N TYR A 286 24.26 0.13 -10.00
CA TYR A 286 23.50 -1.09 -9.79
C TYR A 286 24.22 -2.11 -8.91
N ASN A 287 25.49 -2.38 -9.21
CA ASN A 287 26.31 -3.33 -8.46
C ASN A 287 26.45 -2.89 -7.00
N LYS A 288 26.63 -1.59 -6.73
CA LYS A 288 26.68 -1.06 -5.37
C LYS A 288 25.36 -1.27 -4.62
N LEU A 289 24.21 -1.02 -5.27
CA LEU A 289 22.90 -1.23 -4.65
C LEU A 289 22.69 -2.71 -4.32
N GLU A 290 22.94 -3.61 -5.27
CA GLU A 290 22.76 -5.05 -5.11
C GLU A 290 23.71 -5.63 -4.05
N TYR A 291 24.97 -5.18 -4.01
CA TYR A 291 25.93 -5.57 -2.99
C TYR A 291 25.46 -5.19 -1.59
N ASN A 292 25.03 -3.94 -1.39
CA ASN A 292 24.53 -3.48 -0.08
C ASN A 292 23.26 -4.22 0.35
N ILE A 293 22.35 -4.53 -0.59
CA ILE A 293 21.16 -5.35 -0.31
C ILE A 293 21.57 -6.76 0.11
N LYS A 294 22.51 -7.39 -0.61
CA LYS A 294 22.98 -8.75 -0.33
C LYS A 294 23.69 -8.86 1.02
N LEU A 295 24.45 -7.84 1.42
CA LEU A 295 25.13 -7.81 2.71
C LEU A 295 24.21 -7.51 3.90
N PHE A 296 23.00 -7.00 3.65
CA PHE A 296 22.11 -6.65 4.73
C PHE A 296 21.64 -7.88 5.49
N THR A 297 21.76 -7.81 6.81
CA THR A 297 21.24 -8.79 7.74
C THR A 297 20.43 -8.07 8.81
N PHE A 298 19.31 -8.66 9.21
CA PHE A 298 18.49 -8.08 10.27
C PHE A 298 19.25 -8.10 11.60
N LYS A 299 19.48 -6.93 12.17
CA LYS A 299 20.01 -6.79 13.54
C LYS A 299 18.83 -6.70 14.51
N ILE A 300 18.32 -7.84 14.97
CA ILE A 300 17.21 -7.87 15.93
C ILE A 300 17.74 -7.44 17.30
N ARG A 301 17.60 -6.15 17.62
CA ARG A 301 17.76 -5.62 18.99
C ARG A 301 16.47 -5.87 19.79
N LYS A 302 16.50 -5.71 21.12
CA LYS A 302 15.28 -5.70 21.95
C LYS A 302 14.28 -4.70 21.35
N ILE A 303 13.21 -5.21 20.75
CA ILE A 303 12.19 -4.41 20.05
C ILE A 303 11.43 -3.58 21.10
N LYS A 304 11.54 -2.26 21.01
CA LYS A 304 10.72 -1.34 21.81
C LYS A 304 9.36 -1.20 21.13
N ASP A 305 8.33 -1.79 21.72
CA ASP A 305 6.95 -1.71 21.22
C ASP A 305 6.10 -0.76 22.07
N ASN A 306 6.52 0.50 22.17
CA ASN A 306 5.78 1.52 22.92
C ASN A 306 4.50 1.97 22.20
N LEU A 307 4.32 1.55 20.94
CA LEU A 307 3.11 1.73 20.13
C LEU A 307 2.16 0.51 20.20
N GLY A 308 2.56 -0.60 20.81
CA GLY A 308 1.90 -1.91 20.72
C GLY A 308 0.49 -1.97 21.31
N SER A 309 0.17 -1.07 22.24
CA SER A 309 -1.18 -0.95 22.82
C SER A 309 -2.08 0.07 22.10
N LEU A 310 -1.67 0.61 20.94
CA LEU A 310 -2.51 1.49 20.12
C LEU A 310 -3.55 0.76 19.28
N ARG A 311 -3.62 -0.59 19.37
CA ARG A 311 -4.81 -1.28 18.90
C ARG A 311 -5.96 -0.84 19.78
N ILE A 312 -7.06 -0.40 19.17
CA ILE A 312 -8.37 -0.54 19.82
C ILE A 312 -8.47 -2.04 20.08
N LYS A 313 -8.20 -2.45 21.33
CA LYS A 313 -8.37 -3.84 21.71
C LYS A 313 -9.82 -4.13 21.40
N ASP A 314 -10.06 -5.17 20.63
CA ASP A 314 -11.40 -5.69 20.44
C ASP A 314 -11.80 -6.34 21.77
N HIS A 315 -12.16 -5.51 22.76
CA HIS A 315 -12.46 -5.94 24.13
C HIS A 315 -13.58 -6.98 24.12
N LEU A 316 -14.52 -6.86 23.17
CA LEU A 316 -15.57 -7.84 22.95
C LEU A 316 -15.06 -9.21 22.52
N LYS A 317 -13.88 -9.32 21.91
CA LYS A 317 -13.28 -10.63 21.56
C LYS A 317 -12.80 -11.41 22.79
N LEU A 318 -12.50 -10.72 23.89
CA LEU A 318 -12.13 -11.36 25.16
C LEU A 318 -13.38 -11.77 25.95
N MET A 319 -14.46 -11.02 25.81
CA MET A 319 -15.70 -11.19 26.58
C MET A 319 -16.72 -12.11 25.91
N ILE A 320 -16.68 -12.25 24.57
CA ILE A 320 -17.63 -13.05 23.81
C ILE A 320 -16.95 -14.34 23.33
N PRO A 321 -17.48 -15.53 23.69
CA PRO A 321 -16.94 -16.81 23.25
C PRO A 321 -16.82 -16.94 21.73
N LYS A 322 -15.85 -17.75 21.28
CA LYS A 322 -15.74 -18.11 19.85
C LYS A 322 -17.05 -18.79 19.40
N GLY A 323 -17.59 -18.35 18.26
CA GLY A 323 -18.89 -18.80 17.74
C GLY A 323 -20.02 -17.79 17.96
N ASP A 324 -19.90 -16.91 18.96
CA ASP A 324 -20.90 -15.89 19.28
C ASP A 324 -20.60 -14.51 18.68
N GLY A 325 -19.82 -14.47 17.59
CA GLY A 325 -19.45 -13.22 16.93
C GLY A 325 -20.63 -12.33 16.51
N TRP A 326 -21.83 -12.91 16.34
CA TRP A 326 -23.05 -12.16 16.06
C TRP A 326 -23.53 -11.32 17.26
N LYS A 327 -23.29 -11.76 18.51
CA LYS A 327 -23.64 -11.01 19.74
C LYS A 327 -22.90 -9.68 19.79
N LYS A 328 -21.60 -9.70 19.43
CA LYS A 328 -20.76 -8.51 19.33
C LYS A 328 -21.43 -7.44 18.45
N ILE A 329 -21.94 -7.86 17.31
CA ILE A 329 -22.49 -6.96 16.30
C ILE A 329 -23.80 -6.38 16.77
N LEU A 330 -24.63 -7.20 17.42
CA LEU A 330 -25.88 -6.74 17.99
C LEU A 330 -25.65 -5.61 19.00
N ILE A 331 -24.61 -5.71 19.83
CA ILE A 331 -24.19 -4.64 20.75
C ILE A 331 -23.78 -3.37 19.98
N HIS A 332 -22.94 -3.50 18.94
CA HIS A 332 -22.54 -2.35 18.12
C HIS A 332 -23.75 -1.68 17.43
N ILE A 333 -24.68 -2.46 16.87
CA ILE A 333 -25.91 -1.93 16.26
C ILE A 333 -26.71 -1.15 17.29
N PHE A 334 -26.92 -1.75 18.47
CA PHE A 334 -27.67 -1.12 19.56
C PHE A 334 -27.09 0.25 19.90
N TYR A 335 -25.79 0.34 20.22
CA TYR A 335 -25.18 1.62 20.56
C TYR A 335 -25.20 2.64 19.42
N ILE A 336 -24.93 2.22 18.18
CA ILE A 336 -25.00 3.13 17.02
C ILE A 336 -26.41 3.69 16.86
N THR A 337 -27.45 2.88 17.02
CA THR A 337 -28.85 3.36 16.93
C THR A 337 -29.22 4.28 18.08
N GLN A 338 -28.72 4.05 19.30
CA GLN A 338 -28.93 4.92 20.45
C GLN A 338 -28.22 6.27 20.26
N GLU A 339 -26.96 6.27 19.82
CA GLU A 339 -26.19 7.49 19.59
C GLU A 339 -26.80 8.37 18.49
N LYS A 340 -27.30 7.74 17.41
CA LYS A 340 -27.93 8.47 16.31
C LYS A 340 -29.32 9.01 16.67
N GLY A 341 -29.95 8.51 17.73
CA GLY A 341 -31.36 8.79 18.03
C GLY A 341 -32.34 8.26 16.99
N ILE A 342 -31.88 7.43 16.04
CA ILE A 342 -32.67 6.81 14.99
C ILE A 342 -32.35 5.33 14.90
N ASN A 343 -33.39 4.49 14.85
CA ASN A 343 -33.28 3.05 14.75
C ASN A 343 -33.00 2.59 13.30
N GLU A 344 -31.93 3.12 12.70
CA GLU A 344 -31.50 2.77 11.34
C GLU A 344 -29.97 2.60 11.30
N ILE A 345 -29.50 1.51 10.69
CA ILE A 345 -28.08 1.26 10.48
C ILE A 345 -27.80 0.74 9.06
N ASN A 346 -26.65 1.12 8.51
CA ASN A 346 -26.13 0.57 7.26
C ASN A 346 -24.84 -0.25 7.46
N ILE A 347 -24.50 -1.04 6.45
CA ILE A 347 -23.33 -1.94 6.47
C ILE A 347 -22.00 -1.18 6.63
N ASN A 348 -21.91 0.06 6.14
CA ASN A 348 -20.67 0.84 6.22
C ASN A 348 -20.40 1.27 7.67
N GLU A 349 -21.43 1.71 8.39
CA GLU A 349 -21.36 2.07 9.81
C GLU A 349 -20.92 0.86 10.64
N LEU A 350 -21.53 -0.30 10.40
CA LEU A 350 -21.16 -1.56 11.07
C LEU A 350 -19.73 -1.99 10.77
N SER A 351 -19.35 -1.99 9.49
CA SER A 351 -18.01 -2.35 9.03
C SER A 351 -16.95 -1.44 9.67
N TYR A 352 -17.25 -0.14 9.79
CA TYR A 352 -16.39 0.83 10.43
C TYR A 352 -16.26 0.56 11.93
N SER A 353 -17.38 0.46 12.64
CA SER A 353 -17.42 0.28 14.09
C SER A 353 -16.78 -1.04 14.55
N LEU A 354 -16.95 -2.11 13.77
CA LEU A 354 -16.35 -3.42 14.04
C LEU A 354 -14.90 -3.54 13.55
N ASN A 355 -14.42 -2.57 12.75
CA ASN A 355 -13.15 -2.63 12.03
C ASN A 355 -12.97 -3.94 11.21
N VAL A 356 -14.04 -4.38 10.55
CA VAL A 356 -14.05 -5.54 9.64
C VAL A 356 -14.47 -5.12 8.24
N SER A 357 -14.25 -5.96 7.23
CA SER A 357 -14.67 -5.63 5.87
C SER A 357 -16.20 -5.71 5.72
N LYS A 358 -16.78 -4.92 4.81
CA LYS A 358 -18.22 -4.98 4.47
C LYS A 358 -18.66 -6.38 4.06
N LYS A 359 -17.77 -7.16 3.41
CA LYS A 359 -18.04 -8.54 3.00
C LYS A 359 -18.29 -9.43 4.22
N VAL A 360 -17.47 -9.33 5.26
CA VAL A 360 -17.63 -10.11 6.50
C VAL A 360 -18.95 -9.75 7.18
N VAL A 361 -19.28 -8.45 7.30
CA VAL A 361 -20.58 -8.03 7.85
C VAL A 361 -21.75 -8.59 7.03
N ARG A 362 -21.69 -8.49 5.70
CA ARG A 362 -22.78 -8.88 4.81
C ARG A 362 -22.98 -10.39 4.71
N VAL A 363 -21.91 -11.17 4.62
CA VAL A 363 -21.97 -12.61 4.31
C VAL A 363 -22.07 -13.44 5.59
N ASP A 364 -21.25 -13.12 6.59
CA ASP A 364 -21.06 -14.04 7.71
C ASP A 364 -21.99 -13.71 8.89
N LEU A 365 -22.46 -12.46 8.98
CA LEU A 365 -22.96 -11.90 10.23
C LEU A 365 -24.39 -11.37 10.15
N LEU A 366 -24.71 -10.56 9.12
CA LEU A 366 -26.06 -10.06 8.91
C LEU A 366 -27.13 -11.15 8.76
N PRO A 367 -26.88 -12.24 8.01
CA PRO A 367 -27.88 -13.31 7.86
C PRO A 367 -28.31 -13.92 9.19
N ILE A 368 -27.37 -14.08 10.15
CA ILE A 368 -27.67 -14.64 11.47
C ILE A 368 -28.60 -13.71 12.26
N LEU A 369 -28.35 -12.40 12.22
CA LEU A 369 -29.18 -11.41 12.93
C LEU A 369 -30.58 -11.27 12.31
N LEU A 370 -30.69 -11.37 10.98
CA LEU A 370 -31.97 -11.41 10.27
C LEU A 370 -32.74 -12.69 10.61
N TYR A 371 -32.08 -13.84 10.53
CA TYR A 371 -32.67 -15.15 10.85
C TYR A 371 -33.20 -15.23 12.29
N LYS A 372 -32.45 -14.67 13.26
CA LYS A 372 -32.90 -14.62 14.67
C LYS A 372 -33.99 -13.57 14.94
N ASN A 373 -34.39 -12.81 13.93
CA ASN A 373 -35.31 -11.68 14.00
C ASN A 373 -34.83 -10.57 14.97
N TYR A 374 -33.52 -10.34 15.03
CA TYR A 374 -32.92 -9.22 15.77
C TYR A 374 -32.75 -7.98 14.91
N LEU A 375 -32.63 -8.17 13.59
CA LEU A 375 -32.66 -7.10 12.59
C LEU A 375 -33.81 -7.31 11.62
N LYS A 376 -34.32 -6.21 11.06
CA LYS A 376 -35.26 -6.22 9.94
C LYS A 376 -34.75 -5.29 8.85
N PHE A 377 -34.77 -5.74 7.59
CA PHE A 377 -34.51 -4.86 6.46
C PHE A 377 -35.55 -3.74 6.39
N LYS A 378 -35.12 -2.49 6.22
CA LYS A 378 -36.02 -1.33 6.12
C LYS A 378 -36.21 -0.92 4.66
N ARG A 379 -35.12 -0.45 4.03
CA ARG A 379 -35.14 0.09 2.67
C ARG A 379 -33.74 0.10 2.07
N LYS A 380 -33.68 0.32 0.76
CA LYS A 380 -32.44 0.62 0.03
C LYS A 380 -32.40 2.12 -0.27
N GLU A 381 -31.27 2.75 0.00
CA GLU A 381 -31.03 4.18 -0.25
C GLU A 381 -29.75 4.32 -1.08
N GLY A 382 -29.91 4.59 -2.38
CA GLY A 382 -28.83 4.49 -3.36
C GLY A 382 -28.20 3.09 -3.37
N ASN A 383 -26.91 3.00 -3.04
CA ASN A 383 -26.17 1.73 -2.93
C ASN A 383 -26.12 1.15 -1.50
N ALA A 384 -26.77 1.80 -0.52
CA ALA A 384 -26.79 1.35 0.87
C ALA A 384 -28.08 0.59 1.19
N PHE A 385 -27.95 -0.49 1.94
CA PHE A 385 -29.08 -1.21 2.55
C PHE A 385 -29.18 -0.77 4.01
N LEU A 386 -30.38 -0.34 4.41
CA LEU A 386 -30.70 0.09 5.77
C LEU A 386 -31.47 -0.99 6.51
N TYR A 387 -31.10 -1.19 7.76
CA TYR A 387 -31.69 -2.18 8.67
C TYR A 387 -32.16 -1.49 9.96
N ASN A 388 -33.23 -1.99 10.56
CA ASN A 388 -33.70 -1.60 11.88
C ASN A 388 -33.40 -2.70 12.88
N LEU A 389 -33.03 -2.30 14.09
CA LEU A 389 -32.99 -3.19 15.24
C LEU A 389 -34.43 -3.47 15.69
N THR A 390 -34.85 -4.73 15.72
CA THR A 390 -36.19 -5.09 16.18
C THR A 390 -36.28 -4.91 17.70
N GLU A 391 -37.49 -4.83 18.26
CA GLU A 391 -37.67 -4.79 19.72
C GLU A 391 -37.04 -6.02 20.40
N LYS A 392 -37.18 -7.20 19.78
CA LYS A 392 -36.51 -8.44 20.22
C LYS A 392 -34.98 -8.28 20.22
N GLY A 393 -34.42 -7.69 19.17
CA GLY A 393 -33.00 -7.39 19.06
C GLY A 393 -32.51 -6.40 20.13
N GLN A 394 -33.29 -5.35 20.41
CA GLN A 394 -32.99 -4.37 21.47
C GLN A 394 -32.96 -5.02 22.86
N LYS A 395 -34.02 -5.77 23.22
CA LYS A 395 -34.09 -6.50 24.49
C LYS A 395 -32.91 -7.45 24.65
N PHE A 396 -32.59 -8.21 23.61
CA PHE A 396 -31.48 -9.16 23.66
C PHE A 396 -30.11 -8.47 23.75
N ALA A 397 -29.92 -7.34 23.05
CA ALA A 397 -28.70 -6.54 23.17
C ALA A 397 -28.48 -6.05 24.61
N LEU A 398 -29.53 -5.57 25.27
CA LEU A 398 -29.50 -5.12 26.67
C LEU A 398 -29.15 -6.26 27.63
N ILE A 399 -29.68 -7.47 27.41
CA ILE A 399 -29.33 -8.65 28.20
C ILE A 399 -27.83 -8.95 28.09
N ILE A 400 -27.29 -8.99 26.86
CA ILE A 400 -25.85 -9.22 26.66
C ILE A 400 -25.03 -8.11 27.32
N ILE A 401 -25.43 -6.85 27.13
CA ILE A 401 -24.75 -5.69 27.72
C ILE A 401 -24.71 -5.80 29.24
N LYS A 402 -25.83 -6.14 29.89
CA LYS A 402 -25.91 -6.32 31.34
C LYS A 402 -24.98 -7.43 31.81
N ASP A 403 -25.05 -8.60 31.16
CA ASP A 403 -24.18 -9.74 31.46
C ASP A 403 -22.69 -9.38 31.36
N LEU A 404 -22.31 -8.72 30.26
CA LEU A 404 -20.93 -8.26 30.04
C LEU A 404 -20.49 -7.22 31.07
N SER A 405 -21.37 -6.30 31.48
CA SER A 405 -21.05 -5.29 32.48
C SER A 405 -20.83 -5.87 33.88
N MET A 406 -21.50 -6.98 34.20
CA MET A 406 -21.37 -7.67 35.49
C MET A 406 -20.11 -8.56 35.52
N ASN A 407 -19.86 -9.30 34.45
CA ASN A 407 -18.77 -10.27 34.41
C ASN A 407 -17.41 -9.67 34.03
N TYR A 408 -17.40 -8.52 33.34
CA TYR A 408 -16.18 -7.88 32.81
C TYR A 408 -16.27 -6.34 32.91
N PRO A 409 -16.43 -5.77 34.11
CA PRO A 409 -16.74 -4.35 34.29
C PRO A 409 -15.67 -3.42 33.68
N ASP A 410 -14.38 -3.73 33.85
CA ASP A 410 -13.28 -2.91 33.36
C ASP A 410 -13.19 -2.91 31.82
N GLU A 411 -13.29 -4.08 31.19
CA GLU A 411 -13.31 -4.23 29.73
C GLU A 411 -14.57 -3.59 29.13
N PHE A 412 -15.70 -3.69 29.82
CA PHE A 412 -16.97 -3.13 29.39
C PHE A 412 -16.94 -1.59 29.40
N ILE A 413 -16.37 -0.96 30.43
CA ILE A 413 -16.16 0.50 30.44
C ILE A 413 -15.31 0.93 29.24
N ASN A 414 -14.23 0.21 28.96
CA ASN A 414 -13.37 0.50 27.80
C ASN A 414 -14.11 0.31 26.46
N LEU A 415 -15.01 -0.67 26.37
CA LEU A 415 -15.86 -0.87 25.20
C LEU A 415 -16.76 0.34 24.95
N LEU A 416 -17.45 0.84 25.97
CA LEU A 416 -18.34 2.00 25.87
C LEU A 416 -17.60 3.24 25.37
N VAL A 417 -16.40 3.46 25.88
CA VAL A 417 -15.53 4.56 25.44
C VAL A 417 -15.22 4.41 23.94
N ASN A 418 -14.82 3.22 23.48
CA ASN A 418 -14.47 2.98 22.08
C ASN A 418 -15.66 3.09 21.11
N ILE A 419 -16.86 2.69 21.51
CA ILE A 419 -18.05 2.78 20.68
C ILE A 419 -18.47 4.26 20.50
N LYS A 420 -18.38 5.09 21.54
CA LYS A 420 -18.67 6.55 21.46
C LYS A 420 -17.74 7.35 20.54
N PHE A 421 -16.63 6.74 20.10
CA PHE A 421 -15.66 7.37 19.18
C PHE A 421 -15.80 6.90 17.72
N CYS A 422 -16.75 6.02 17.41
CA CYS A 422 -17.11 5.61 16.05
C CYS A 422 -18.15 6.55 15.46
#